data_AF-J9E3J6-F1
#
_entry.id   AF-J9E3J6-F1
#
_cell.length_a   1.000
_cell.length_b   1.000
_cell.length_c   1.000
_cell.angle_alpha   90.00
_cell.angle_beta   90.00
_cell.angle_gamma   90.00
#
_symmetry.space_group_name_H-M   'P 1'
#
loop_
_entity.id
_entity.type
_entity.pdbx_description
1 polymer ?
#
loop_
_entity_poly.entity_id
_entity_poly.type
_entity_poly.pdbx_seq_one_letter_code
_entity_poly.pdbx_strand_id
1 'polypeptide(L)' 'AYIIRVSSLAIDARIGQCWAHDGQSTLQLSDDNGCSMQLAGNVWNHFQRQQHHNNIIFQNQIKAWAFPTRFVVISL' A
#
# COMPACT_ATOMS: atom_id res chain seq x y z
N ALA A 1 -3.89 -2.55 -8.88
CA ALA A 1 -4.46 -2.00 -7.63
C ALA A 1 -4.41 -3.08 -6.56
N TYR A 2 -4.10 -2.72 -5.32
CA TYR A 2 -4.07 -3.65 -4.19
C TYR A 2 -5.39 -3.56 -3.42
N ILE A 3 -5.99 -4.70 -3.12
CA ILE A 3 -7.31 -4.80 -2.50
C ILE A 3 -7.24 -5.74 -1.30
N ILE A 4 -7.62 -5.24 -0.13
CA ILE A 4 -7.77 -6.02 1.08
C ILE A 4 -9.24 -6.03 1.45
N ARG A 5 -9.77 -7.22 1.74
CA ARG A 5 -11.16 -7.41 2.18
C ARG A 5 -11.15 -7.98 3.58
N VAL A 6 -11.90 -7.35 4.47
CA VAL A 6 -12.07 -7.79 5.86
C VAL A 6 -13.54 -7.80 6.20
N SER A 7 -13.95 -8.74 7.07
CA SER A 7 -15.32 -8.82 7.57
C SER A 7 -15.70 -7.53 8.30
N SER A 8 -16.94 -7.05 8.12
CA SER A 8 -17.48 -5.86 8.79
C SER A 8 -17.64 -6.02 10.30
N LEU A 9 -17.52 -7.26 10.82
CA LEU A 9 -17.44 -7.51 12.25
C LEU A 9 -16.19 -6.84 12.87
N ALA A 10 -15.16 -6.55 12.05
CA ALA A 10 -14.03 -5.71 12.41
C ALA A 10 -14.32 -4.24 12.07
N ILE A 11 -15.35 -3.66 12.70
CA ILE A 11 -15.83 -2.28 12.48
C ILE A 11 -14.70 -1.23 12.49
N ASP A 12 -13.71 -1.42 13.37
CA ASP A 12 -12.56 -0.51 13.56
C ASP A 12 -11.29 -0.96 12.83
N ALA A 13 -11.43 -1.80 11.80
CA ALA A 13 -10.29 -2.18 10.97
C ALA A 13 -9.63 -0.95 10.35
N ARG A 14 -8.30 -0.90 10.44
CA ARG A 14 -7.46 0.11 9.80
C ARG A 14 -6.21 -0.55 9.24
N ILE A 15 -5.64 0.06 8.20
CA ILE A 15 -4.30 -0.29 7.75
C ILE A 15 -3.31 0.47 8.63
N GLY A 16 -2.44 -0.25 9.33
CA GLY A 16 -1.30 0.34 10.04
C GLY A 16 -0.09 0.39 9.10
N GLN A 17 0.86 -0.51 9.29
CA GLN A 17 2.07 -0.55 8.48
C GLN A 17 1.89 -1.36 7.19
N CYS A 18 2.52 -0.89 6.12
CA CYS A 18 2.60 -1.55 4.84
C CYS A 18 4.05 -1.54 4.35
N TRP A 19 4.45 -2.68 3.80
CA TRP A 19 5.77 -2.85 3.20
C TRP A 19 5.61 -3.50 1.84
N ALA A 20 6.52 -3.16 0.95
CA ALA A 20 6.81 -3.97 -0.21
C ALA A 20 8.07 -4.79 0.04
N HIS A 21 8.10 -5.99 -0.51
CA HIS A 21 9.23 -6.91 -0.38
C HIS A 21 9.47 -7.63 -1.71
N ASP A 22 10.74 -7.69 -2.16
CA ASP A 22 11.14 -8.42 -3.39
C ASP A 22 11.93 -9.72 -3.08
N GLY A 23 11.99 -10.13 -1.82
CA GLY A 23 12.78 -11.28 -1.35
C GLY A 23 14.16 -10.91 -0.80
N GLN A 24 14.73 -9.75 -1.19
CA GLN A 24 16.06 -9.29 -0.76
C GLN A 24 16.01 -7.92 -0.07
N SER A 25 15.03 -7.10 -0.45
CA SER A 25 14.83 -5.73 -0.04
C SER A 25 13.45 -5.57 0.56
N THR A 26 13.34 -4.70 1.56
CA THR A 26 12.07 -4.29 2.14
C THR A 26 11.97 -2.78 2.10
N LEU A 27 10.86 -2.28 1.59
CA LEU A 27 10.56 -0.85 1.53
C LEU A 27 9.31 -0.57 2.35
N GLN A 28 9.44 0.26 3.39
CA GLN A 28 8.31 0.72 4.17
C GLN A 28 7.51 1.78 3.38
N LEU A 29 6.21 1.55 3.26
CA LEU A 29 5.28 2.38 2.50
C LEU A 29 4.35 3.20 3.40
N SER A 30 4.06 2.71 4.61
CA SER A 30 3.31 3.46 5.63
C SER A 30 3.88 3.32 7.03
N ASP A 31 3.57 4.31 7.86
CA ASP A 31 3.86 4.30 9.29
C ASP A 31 2.82 3.48 10.09
N ASP A 32 2.92 3.52 11.41
CA ASP A 32 2.06 2.79 12.33
C ASP A 32 0.57 3.20 12.26
N ASN A 33 0.30 4.38 11.71
CA ASN A 33 -1.04 4.95 11.57
C ASN A 33 -1.59 4.78 10.14
N GLY A 34 -0.87 4.12 9.22
CA GLY A 34 -1.28 4.00 7.83
C GLY A 34 -1.04 5.26 7.00
N CYS A 35 -0.32 6.24 7.54
CA CYS A 35 0.10 7.41 6.80
C CYS A 35 1.22 7.03 5.83
N SER A 36 1.15 7.53 4.60
CA SER A 36 2.18 7.28 3.58
C SER A 36 3.54 7.82 4.06
N MET A 37 4.57 6.98 4.02
CA MET A 37 5.96 7.36 4.32
C MET A 37 6.69 7.95 3.11
N GLN A 38 6.14 7.80 1.91
CA GLN A 38 6.78 8.30 0.69
C GLN A 38 6.35 9.73 0.36
N LEU A 39 7.28 10.68 0.53
CA LEU A 39 7.25 12.02 -0.07
C LEU A 39 7.86 12.03 -1.50
N ALA A 40 8.73 11.06 -1.81
CA ALA A 40 9.45 10.99 -3.08
C ALA A 40 8.71 10.08 -4.09
N GLY A 41 8.05 10.69 -5.08
CA GLY A 41 7.73 9.99 -6.34
C GLY A 41 6.27 9.61 -6.62
N ASN A 42 5.29 9.94 -5.76
CA ASN A 42 3.85 9.61 -5.99
C ASN A 42 3.58 8.10 -6.22
N VAL A 43 4.45 7.22 -5.75
CA VAL A 43 4.34 5.79 -6.01
C VAL A 43 3.20 5.19 -5.18
N TRP A 44 3.22 5.42 -3.87
CA TRP A 44 2.19 4.99 -2.93
C TRP A 44 1.14 6.07 -2.68
N ASN A 45 -0.14 5.69 -2.60
CA ASN A 45 -1.25 6.58 -2.22
C ASN A 45 -1.89 6.11 -0.91
N HIS A 46 -2.86 6.87 -0.38
CA HIS A 46 -3.64 6.44 0.78
C HIS A 46 -4.58 5.28 0.41
N PHE A 47 -4.87 4.38 1.37
CA PHE A 47 -5.91 3.37 1.18
C PHE A 47 -7.29 4.03 1.25
N GLN A 48 -8.09 3.84 0.23
CA GLN A 48 -9.51 4.20 0.26
C GLN A 48 -10.28 3.11 1.00
N ARG A 49 -10.94 3.48 2.10
CA ARG A 49 -11.83 2.60 2.87
C ARG A 49 -13.24 2.69 2.29
N GLN A 50 -13.78 1.57 1.85
CA GLN A 50 -15.16 1.45 1.36
C GLN A 50 -15.88 0.39 2.17
N GLN A 51 -17.09 0.69 2.63
CA GLN A 51 -17.92 -0.26 3.36
C GLN A 51 -18.96 -0.86 2.40
N HIS A 52 -18.95 -2.18 2.27
CA HIS A 52 -19.83 -2.93 1.37
C HIS A 52 -20.49 -4.09 2.12
N HIS A 53 -21.76 -3.92 2.49
CA HIS A 53 -22.53 -4.90 3.27
C HIS A 53 -21.74 -5.39 4.50
N ASN A 54 -21.42 -6.68 4.54
CA ASN A 54 -20.69 -7.33 5.62
C ASN A 54 -19.16 -7.31 5.43
N ASN A 55 -18.63 -6.40 4.59
CA ASN A 55 -17.21 -6.27 4.36
C ASN A 55 -16.75 -4.82 4.38
N ILE A 56 -15.51 -4.63 4.83
CA ILE A 56 -14.74 -3.42 4.62
C ILE A 56 -13.69 -3.73 3.55
N ILE A 57 -13.61 -2.88 2.55
CA ILE A 57 -12.67 -2.97 1.44
C ILE A 57 -11.67 -1.83 1.60
N PHE A 58 -10.39 -2.17 1.67
CA PHE A 58 -9.29 -1.22 1.56
C PHE A 58 -8.69 -1.35 0.17
N GLN A 59 -8.81 -0.29 -0.62
CA GLN A 59 -8.26 -0.24 -1.97
C GLN A 59 -7.11 0.77 -2.04
N ASN A 60 -5.99 0.35 -2.62
CA ASN A 60 -4.87 1.24 -2.88
C ASN A 60 -4.46 1.23 -4.35
N GLN A 61 -4.33 2.43 -4.90
CA GLN A 61 -3.86 2.67 -6.26
C GLN A 61 -2.41 3.14 -6.18
N ILE A 62 -1.48 2.27 -6.60
CA ILE A 62 -0.05 2.55 -6.60
C ILE A 62 0.36 2.76 -8.05
N LYS A 63 1.19 3.77 -8.33
CA LYS A 63 1.82 3.90 -9.65
C LYS A 63 2.83 2.77 -9.87
N ALA A 64 3.12 2.39 -11.11
CA ALA A 64 4.19 1.41 -11.35
C ALA A 64 5.53 1.93 -10.82
N TRP A 65 6.29 1.05 -10.17
CA TRP A 65 7.57 1.37 -9.53
C TRP A 65 8.44 0.12 -9.43
N ALA A 66 9.73 0.32 -9.15
CA ALA A 66 10.68 -0.75 -8.89
C ALA A 66 11.50 -0.42 -7.64
N PHE A 67 12.00 -1.45 -6.94
CA PHE A 67 12.96 -1.23 -5.88
C PHE A 67 14.16 -0.44 -6.41
N PRO A 68 14.70 0.52 -5.64
CA PRO A 68 15.93 1.20 -6.02
C PRO A 68 17.06 0.18 -6.13
N THR A 69 17.34 -0.29 -7.34
CA THR A 69 18.50 -1.12 -7.63
C THR A 69 19.67 -0.21 -7.99
N ARG A 70 20.89 -0.71 -7.88
CA ARG A 70 22.09 0.07 -8.26
C ARG A 70 22.14 0.43 -9.76
N PHE A 71 21.27 -0.18 -10.59
CA PHE A 71 21.14 0.07 -12.01
C PHE A 71 19.66 0.13 -12.39
N VAL A 72 19.12 1.35 -12.51
CA VAL A 72 17.79 1.56 -13.08
C VAL A 72 17.94 1.53 -14.61
N VAL A 73 17.52 0.44 -15.25
CA VAL A 73 17.27 0.40 -16.70
C VAL A 73 15.77 0.52 -16.89
N ILE A 74 15.31 1.71 -17.29
CA ILE A 74 13.94 1.90 -17.79
C ILE A 74 14.03 1.83 -19.31
N SER A 75 13.64 0.70 -19.89
CA SER A 75 13.36 0.60 -21.32
C SER A 75 11.93 1.12 -21.54
N LEU A 76 11.81 2.24 -22.24
CA LEU A 76 10.55 2.79 -22.75
C LEU A 76 10.13 2.08 -24.03
#